data_AF-A0A117PTA4-F1
#
_entry.id   AF-A0A117PTA4-F1
#
_cell.length_a   1.000
_cell.length_b   1.000
_cell.length_c   1.000
_cell.angle_alpha   90.00
_cell.angle_beta   90.00
_cell.angle_gamma   90.00
#
_symmetry.space_group_name_H-M   'P 1'
#
loop_
_entity.id
_entity.type
_entity.pdbx_description
1 polymer ?
#
loop_
_entity_poly.entity_id
_entity_poly.type
_entity_poly.pdbx_seq_one_letter_code
_entity_poly.pdbx_strand_id
1 'polypeptide(L)'
;MATVDVWVELWSEPLGTRLVRGDIIEQVWWDVKQPAFLTLALRSGQEVRQDARAGFPTGDLEEDEAADLCTTLVEHIAQAAAEDGPSMVWMARHEDTKGVCWKHGPLIDRSAR
;
A
#
# COMPACT_ATOMS: atom_id res chain seq x y z
N MET A 1 5.48 -23.00 -10.12
CA MET A 1 4.49 -21.91 -10.13
C MET A 1 5.28 -20.63 -10.34
N ALA A 2 4.98 -19.86 -11.38
CA ALA A 2 5.63 -18.56 -11.60
C ALA A 2 5.38 -17.71 -10.35
N THR A 3 6.45 -17.29 -9.68
CA THR A 3 6.32 -16.43 -8.53
C THR A 3 5.80 -15.09 -9.04
N VAL A 4 4.56 -14.77 -8.68
CA VAL A 4 3.96 -13.47 -8.95
C VAL A 4 4.89 -12.39 -8.41
N ASP A 5 5.39 -11.53 -9.30
CA ASP A 5 6.36 -10.48 -8.97
C ASP A 5 5.64 -9.15 -8.75
N VAL A 6 4.83 -9.11 -7.69
CA VAL A 6 4.11 -7.90 -7.28
C VAL A 6 4.87 -7.22 -6.15
N TRP A 7 5.17 -5.95 -6.33
CA TRP A 7 5.80 -5.09 -5.33
C TRP A 7 4.81 -4.07 -4.82
N VAL A 8 4.85 -3.77 -3.53
CA VAL A 8 4.01 -2.76 -2.87
C VAL A 8 4.93 -1.66 -2.35
N GLU A 9 4.71 -0.45 -2.84
CA GLU A 9 5.36 0.76 -2.36
C GLU A 9 4.64 1.28 -1.12
N LEU A 10 5.37 1.32 -0.02
CA LEU A 10 4.89 1.74 1.29
C LEU A 10 5.66 2.98 1.76
N TRP A 11 4.96 3.96 2.31
CA TRP A 11 5.51 5.16 2.92
C TRP A 11 5.54 5.00 4.43
N SER A 12 6.72 5.11 5.04
CA SER A 12 6.89 5.06 6.49
C SER A 12 7.59 6.32 6.97
N GLU A 13 6.98 7.09 7.87
CA GLU A 13 7.50 8.39 8.32
C GLU A 13 8.96 8.35 8.85
N PRO A 14 9.43 7.32 9.60
CA PRO A 14 10.84 7.28 10.01
C PRO A 14 11.81 6.77 8.94
N LEU A 15 11.33 6.10 7.88
CA LEU A 15 12.19 5.35 6.93
C LEU A 15 12.04 5.79 5.46
N GLY A 16 11.11 6.71 5.17
CA GLY A 16 10.74 7.07 3.80
C GLY A 16 10.01 5.95 3.09
N THR A 17 10.20 5.85 1.77
CA THR A 17 9.57 4.85 0.93
C THR A 17 10.27 3.50 1.02
N ARG A 18 9.50 2.41 1.12
CA ARG A 18 9.96 1.03 1.16
C ARG A 18 9.18 0.17 0.17
N LEU A 19 9.87 -0.68 -0.57
CA LEU A 19 9.25 -1.71 -1.40
C LEU A 19 9.17 -3.03 -0.64
N VAL A 20 7.98 -3.63 -0.63
CA VAL A 20 7.68 -4.93 0.00
C VAL A 20 7.05 -5.83 -1.04
N ARG A 21 7.37 -7.13 -1.06
CA ARG A 21 6.69 -8.04 -1.98
C ARG A 21 5.25 -8.30 -1.52
N GLY A 22 4.31 -8.31 -2.45
CA GLY A 22 2.89 -8.56 -2.15
C GLY A 22 2.63 -9.95 -1.57
N ASP A 23 3.40 -10.97 -1.99
CA ASP A 23 3.24 -12.37 -1.58
C ASP A 23 3.71 -12.68 -0.15
N ILE A 24 4.37 -11.72 0.51
CA ILE A 24 4.79 -11.85 1.91
C ILE A 24 3.92 -11.03 2.86
N ILE A 25 2.96 -10.25 2.38
CA ILE A 25 1.99 -9.53 3.22
C ILE A 25 0.93 -10.53 3.65
N GLU A 26 0.77 -10.73 4.96
CA GLU A 26 -0.19 -11.69 5.53
C GLU A 26 -1.46 -11.03 6.02
N GLN A 27 -1.34 -9.82 6.56
CA GLN A 27 -2.47 -9.07 7.10
C GLN A 27 -2.25 -7.57 6.93
N VAL A 28 -3.34 -6.85 6.68
CA VAL A 28 -3.41 -5.40 6.66
C VAL A 28 -4.53 -4.98 7.61
N TRP A 29 -4.25 -4.03 8.50
CA TRP A 29 -5.26 -3.49 9.42
C TRP A 29 -4.95 -2.06 9.81
N TRP A 30 -5.94 -1.41 10.42
CA TRP A 30 -5.85 -0.07 10.95
C TRP A 30 -6.18 -0.06 12.45
N ASP A 31 -5.47 0.75 13.21
CA ASP A 31 -5.68 0.92 14.65
C ASP A 31 -6.29 2.30 14.90
N VAL A 32 -7.50 2.34 15.46
CA VAL A 32 -8.21 3.59 15.79
C VAL A 32 -7.43 4.48 16.75
N LYS A 33 -6.49 3.92 17.54
CA LYS A 33 -5.60 4.72 18.41
C LYS A 33 -4.46 5.40 17.63
N GLN A 34 -4.21 4.96 16.42
CA GLN A 34 -3.16 5.45 15.53
C GLN A 34 -3.74 5.72 14.13
N PRO A 35 -4.69 6.67 14.02
CA PRO A 35 -5.50 6.84 12.82
C PRO A 35 -4.68 7.23 11.58
N ALA A 36 -3.48 7.75 11.77
CA ALA A 36 -2.57 8.12 10.69
C ALA A 36 -1.88 6.93 9.98
N PHE A 37 -2.00 5.69 10.49
CA PHE A 37 -1.22 4.56 9.98
C PHE A 37 -2.04 3.31 9.69
N LEU A 38 -1.77 2.69 8.53
CA LEU A 38 -2.11 1.30 8.25
C LEU A 38 -0.92 0.42 8.68
N THR A 39 -1.20 -0.74 9.27
CA THR A 39 -0.18 -1.72 9.65
C THR A 39 -0.26 -2.93 8.75
N LEU A 40 0.89 -3.34 8.22
CA LEU A 40 1.05 -4.53 7.40
C LEU A 40 1.94 -5.53 8.13
N ALA A 41 1.40 -6.71 8.45
CA ALA A 41 2.19 -7.84 8.94
C ALA A 41 2.79 -8.60 7.76
N LEU A 42 4.09 -8.83 7.84
CA LEU A 42 4.83 -9.65 6.87
C LEU A 42 5.03 -11.06 7.43
N ARG A 43 5.10 -12.06 6.55
CA ARG A 43 5.39 -13.47 6.89
C ARG A 43 6.65 -13.68 7.73
N SER A 44 7.59 -12.74 7.68
CA SER A 44 8.79 -12.78 8.53
C SER A 44 8.53 -12.43 10.01
N GLY A 45 7.28 -12.09 10.38
CA GLY A 45 6.93 -11.52 11.67
C GLY A 45 7.28 -10.04 11.82
N GLN A 46 7.66 -9.37 10.72
CA GLN A 46 7.96 -7.94 10.74
C GLN A 46 6.69 -7.15 10.44
N GLU A 47 6.48 -6.04 11.14
CA GLU A 47 5.41 -5.08 10.83
C GLU A 47 5.96 -3.90 10.04
N VAL A 48 5.17 -3.39 9.10
CA VAL A 48 5.42 -2.12 8.41
C VAL A 48 4.28 -1.17 8.70
N ARG A 49 4.62 0.01 9.20
CA ARG A 49 3.68 1.12 9.38
C ARG A 49 3.68 1.98 8.14
N GLN A 50 2.59 1.87 7.40
CA GLN A 50 2.27 2.70 6.24
C GLN A 50 1.58 3.98 6.73
N ASP A 51 2.14 5.15 6.44
CA ASP A 51 1.41 6.42 6.55
C ASP A 51 0.20 6.33 5.62
N ALA A 52 -0.99 6.38 6.19
CA ALA A 52 -2.22 6.23 5.46
C ALA A 52 -2.48 7.40 4.49
N ARG A 53 -1.70 8.49 4.62
CA ARG A 53 -1.69 9.64 3.70
C ARG A 53 -0.59 9.54 2.66
N ALA A 54 0.29 8.54 2.72
CA ALA A 54 1.44 8.35 1.84
C ALA A 54 2.29 9.63 1.64
N GLY A 55 2.52 10.38 2.71
CA GLY A 55 3.29 11.64 2.67
C GLY A 55 2.53 12.84 2.10
N PHE A 56 1.25 12.70 1.73
CA PHE A 56 0.41 13.81 1.29
C PHE A 56 -0.22 14.56 2.49
N PRO A 57 -0.43 15.89 2.38
CA PRO A 57 -1.11 16.65 3.43
C PRO A 57 -2.63 16.40 3.38
N THR A 58 -3.13 15.49 4.21
CA THR A 58 -4.56 15.21 4.44
C THR A 58 -4.88 15.18 5.93
N GLY A 59 -6.17 15.18 6.26
CA GLY A 59 -6.63 14.92 7.64
C GLY A 59 -6.37 13.48 8.08
N ASP A 60 -6.63 13.20 9.36
CA ASP A 60 -6.66 11.84 9.89
C ASP A 60 -7.74 11.01 9.20
N LEU A 61 -7.54 9.69 9.14
CA LEU A 61 -8.49 8.78 8.51
C LEU A 61 -9.70 8.48 9.38
N GLU A 62 -10.87 8.40 8.76
CA GLU A 62 -12.07 7.84 9.37
C GLU A 62 -12.08 6.29 9.28
N GLU A 63 -12.90 5.64 10.10
CA GLU A 63 -12.90 4.16 10.22
C GLU A 63 -13.32 3.45 8.93
N ASP A 64 -14.31 4.01 8.23
CA ASP A 64 -14.78 3.53 6.94
C ASP A 64 -13.72 3.71 5.84
N GLU A 65 -13.08 4.89 5.78
CA GLU A 65 -11.96 5.14 4.87
C GLU A 65 -10.82 4.14 5.10
N ALA A 66 -10.58 3.76 6.36
CA ALA A 66 -9.48 2.86 6.72
C ALA A 66 -9.79 1.42 6.32
N ALA A 67 -11.03 0.98 6.53
CA ALA A 67 -11.50 -0.32 6.09
C ALA A 67 -11.43 -0.44 4.56
N ASP A 68 -11.81 0.62 3.84
CA ASP A 68 -11.72 0.70 2.40
C ASP A 68 -10.26 0.63 1.92
N LEU A 69 -9.34 1.38 2.52
CA LEU A 69 -7.91 1.32 2.17
C LEU A 69 -7.28 -0.05 2.46
N CYS A 70 -7.66 -0.73 3.55
CA CYS A 70 -7.18 -2.09 3.83
C CYS A 70 -7.67 -3.07 2.77
N THR A 71 -8.96 -3.01 2.44
CA THR A 71 -9.61 -3.92 1.47
C THR A 71 -9.04 -3.71 0.08
N THR A 72 -9.00 -2.45 -0.38
CA THR A 72 -8.53 -2.10 -1.73
C THR A 72 -7.06 -2.42 -1.94
N LEU A 73 -6.21 -2.37 -0.91
CA LEU A 73 -4.82 -2.85 -1.02
C LEU A 73 -4.77 -4.33 -1.40
N VAL A 74 -5.51 -5.17 -0.68
CA VAL A 74 -5.54 -6.62 -0.94
C VAL A 74 -6.09 -6.91 -2.34
N GLU A 75 -7.15 -6.20 -2.74
CA GLU A 75 -7.71 -6.31 -4.09
C GLU A 75 -6.70 -5.92 -5.17
N HIS A 76 -5.97 -4.83 -5.00
CA HIS A 76 -4.97 -4.40 -5.98
C HIS A 76 -3.76 -5.33 -6.04
N ILE A 77 -3.33 -5.92 -4.93
CA ILE A 77 -2.31 -6.98 -4.94
C ILE A 77 -2.82 -8.18 -5.74
N ALA A 78 -4.07 -8.60 -5.53
CA ALA A 78 -4.67 -9.72 -6.24
C ALA A 78 -4.87 -9.44 -7.74
N GLN A 79 -5.27 -8.22 -8.11
CA GLN A 79 -5.40 -7.77 -9.50
C GLN A 79 -4.03 -7.76 -10.19
N ALA A 80 -3.04 -7.11 -9.58
CA ALA A 80 -1.66 -7.08 -10.10
C ALA A 80 -1.06 -8.49 -10.21
N ALA A 81 -1.44 -9.40 -9.32
CA ALA A 81 -1.01 -10.79 -9.36
C ALA A 81 -1.58 -11.60 -10.53
N ALA A 82 -2.71 -11.17 -11.08
CA ALA A 82 -3.36 -11.78 -12.23
C ALA A 82 -2.83 -11.23 -13.57
N GLU A 83 -2.06 -10.15 -13.55
CA GLU A 83 -1.45 -9.56 -14.75
C GLU A 83 -0.18 -10.32 -15.16
N ASP A 84 0.15 -10.27 -16.45
CA ASP A 84 1.40 -10.83 -16.97
C ASP A 84 2.58 -9.89 -16.68
N GLY A 85 3.52 -10.38 -15.88
CA GLY A 85 4.81 -9.73 -15.62
C GLY A 85 4.90 -9.04 -14.25
N PRO A 86 6.04 -8.35 -13.99
CA PRO A 86 6.23 -7.64 -12.73
C PRO A 86 5.33 -6.41 -12.63
N SER A 87 4.64 -6.27 -11.50
CA SER A 87 3.72 -5.18 -11.23
C SER A 87 4.04 -4.49 -9.91
N MET A 88 3.62 -3.24 -9.79
CA MET A 88 3.75 -2.43 -8.59
C MET A 88 2.39 -1.94 -8.14
N VAL A 89 2.16 -1.94 -6.82
CA VAL A 89 1.02 -1.31 -6.14
C VAL A 89 1.56 -0.14 -5.33
N TRP A 90 0.94 1.04 -5.44
CA TRP A 90 1.37 2.25 -4.73
C TRP A 90 0.17 3.12 -4.34
N MET A 91 0.32 3.95 -3.31
CA MET A 91 -0.69 4.98 -3.00
C MET A 91 -0.51 6.20 -3.91
N ALA A 92 -1.61 6.71 -4.44
CA ALA A 92 -1.65 7.94 -5.21
C ALA A 92 -2.76 8.86 -4.70
N ARG A 93 -2.59 10.16 -4.92
CA ARG A 93 -3.67 11.11 -4.64
C ARG A 93 -4.83 10.91 -5.59
N HIS A 94 -6.05 10.91 -5.06
CA HIS A 94 -7.26 10.99 -5.84
C HIS A 94 -7.42 12.41 -6.38
N GLU A 95 -7.56 12.55 -7.71
CA GLU A 95 -7.58 13.86 -8.37
C GLU A 95 -8.81 14.68 -7.97
N ASP A 96 -9.97 14.02 -7.78
CA ASP A 96 -11.22 14.71 -7.50
C ASP A 96 -11.52 14.96 -6.00
N THR A 97 -11.08 14.09 -5.09
CA THR A 97 -11.51 14.11 -3.68
C THR A 97 -10.44 14.63 -2.72
N LYS A 98 -9.23 14.95 -3.22
CA LYS A 98 -8.02 15.25 -2.42
C LYS A 98 -7.57 14.12 -1.48
N GLY A 99 -8.29 13.00 -1.41
CA GLY A 99 -7.93 11.80 -0.67
C GLY A 99 -6.85 10.99 -1.36
N VAL A 100 -6.60 9.79 -0.87
CA VAL A 100 -5.59 8.86 -1.40
C VAL A 100 -6.23 7.53 -1.73
N CYS A 101 -5.71 6.84 -2.74
CA CYS A 101 -6.15 5.52 -3.13
C CYS A 101 -4.97 4.67 -3.57
N TRP A 102 -5.14 3.35 -3.50
CA TRP A 102 -4.20 2.42 -4.09
C TRP A 102 -4.37 2.41 -5.62
N LYS A 103 -3.24 2.24 -6.31
CA LYS A 103 -3.18 2.02 -7.75
C LYS A 103 -2.20 0.89 -8.02
N HIS A 104 -2.37 0.22 -9.15
CA HIS A 104 -1.39 -0.74 -9.65
C HIS A 104 -1.06 -0.50 -11.11
N GLY A 105 0.02 -1.11 -11.57
CA GLY A 105 0.48 -1.07 -12.96
C GLY A 105 1.86 -1.70 -13.08
N PRO A 106 2.49 -1.65 -14.28
CA PRO A 106 3.77 -2.30 -14.52
C PRO A 106 4.84 -1.80 -13.55
N LEU A 107 5.73 -2.69 -13.12
CA LEU A 107 6.92 -2.33 -12.36
C LEU A 107 7.88 -1.54 -13.27
N ILE A 108 7.66 -0.24 -13.35
CA ILE A 108 8.54 0.71 -14.03
C ILE A 108 9.44 1.30 -12.96
N ASP A 109 10.74 1.35 -13.21
CA ASP A 109 11.68 2.05 -12.34
C ASP A 109 11.27 3.53 -12.24
N ARG A 110 10.66 3.91 -11.11
CA ARG A 110 10.18 5.27 -10.84
C ARG A 110 11.25 6.17 -10.22
N SER A 111 12.50 5.70 -10.08
CA SER A 111 13.61 6.51 -9.59
C SER A 111 14.01 7.67 -10.52
N ALA A 112 13.36 7.81 -11.67
CA ALA A 112 13.59 8.89 -12.64
C ALA A 112 12.66 10.11 -12.50
N ARG A 113 11.94 10.30 -11.39
CA ARG A 113 11.10 11.49 -11.16
C ARG A 113 11.54 12.31 -9.95
#